data_AF-A0A8T5FJ67-F1
#
_entry.id   AF-A0A8T5FJ67-F1
#
_cell.length_a   1.000
_cell.length_b   1.000
_cell.length_c   1.000
_cell.angle_alpha   90.00
_cell.angle_beta   90.00
_cell.angle_gamma   90.00
#
_symmetry.space_group_name_H-M   'P 1'
#
loop_
_entity.id
_entity.type
_entity.pdbx_description
1 polymer ?
#
loop_
_entity_poly.entity_id
_entity_poly.type
_entity_poly.pdbx_seq_one_letter_code
_entity_poly.pdbx_strand_id
1 'polypeptide(L)'
;MGSYAKEYRTFWYNMKRYGLSLSKEEIKQVAITVFMIAFVWSFDDWGGEKFSLFTGLFNFASSALFALICILFNQIGQRFVSVYYGYDPVYEYGMMGLMLAIVITFASRGLLIFFLPGGINVRHLTASRLGEFRYYTNDWEWAKVGFMGPFMNMVLAIALSPFKSNPFVSQLMFMSILFAIFAIIPLPQNLGLYLFYPHVHFWTFTVAFVAGTAATVYFLPPVVSLILGFVVGAYMINWHFNKKDAVLAQPWHSMMK
;
A
#
# COMPACT_ATOMS: atom_id res chain seq x y z
N MET A 1 39.21 -15.29 13.82
CA MET A 1 37.82 -15.78 13.64
C MET A 1 36.84 -14.60 13.61
N GLY A 2 36.96 -13.73 12.63
CA GLY A 2 36.07 -12.57 12.50
C GLY A 2 36.07 -12.12 11.05
N SER A 3 35.01 -12.42 10.32
CA SER A 3 34.62 -11.69 9.09
C SER A 3 33.29 -12.20 8.53
N TYR A 4 33.04 -13.52 8.55
CA TYR A 4 31.87 -14.08 7.86
C TYR A 4 30.52 -13.63 8.43
N ALA A 5 30.37 -13.56 9.75
CA ALA A 5 29.11 -13.15 10.39
C ALA A 5 28.73 -11.67 10.10
N LYS A 6 29.71 -10.82 9.75
CA LYS A 6 29.47 -9.40 9.48
C LYS A 6 28.88 -9.19 8.07
N GLU A 7 29.29 -10.00 7.10
CA GLU A 7 28.79 -9.90 5.72
C GLU A 7 27.29 -10.23 5.63
N TYR A 8 26.82 -11.27 6.33
CA TYR A 8 25.40 -11.67 6.36
C TYR A 8 24.45 -10.69 7.09
N ARG A 9 24.99 -9.69 7.81
CA ARG A 9 24.20 -8.60 8.43
C ARG A 9 24.19 -7.32 7.62
N THR A 10 24.92 -7.26 6.50
CA THR A 10 24.99 -6.02 5.74
C THR A 10 23.67 -5.78 5.02
N PHE A 11 23.05 -4.62 5.22
CA PHE A 11 21.81 -4.22 4.56
C PHE A 11 21.84 -4.48 3.04
N TRP A 12 22.95 -4.11 2.39
CA TRP A 12 23.15 -4.31 0.95
C TRP A 12 23.15 -5.79 0.54
N TYR A 13 23.71 -6.67 1.36
CA TYR A 13 23.67 -8.11 1.13
C TYR A 13 22.23 -8.63 1.16
N ASN A 14 21.48 -8.28 2.22
CA ASN A 14 20.09 -8.69 2.36
C ASN A 14 19.20 -8.09 1.28
N MET A 15 19.44 -6.84 0.87
CA MET A 15 18.71 -6.19 -0.20
C MET A 15 18.91 -6.91 -1.53
N LYS A 16 20.16 -7.25 -1.87
CA LYS A 16 20.48 -7.98 -3.09
C LYS A 16 19.91 -9.40 -3.07
N ARG A 17 19.94 -10.07 -1.91
CA ARG A 17 19.56 -11.47 -1.78
C ARG A 17 18.05 -11.70 -1.62
N TYR A 18 17.37 -10.87 -0.84
CA TYR A 18 15.96 -11.03 -0.46
C TYR A 18 15.09 -9.86 -0.92
N GLY A 19 15.64 -8.64 -0.88
CA GLY A 19 14.87 -7.44 -1.25
C GLY A 19 14.49 -7.40 -2.73
N LEU A 20 15.45 -7.64 -3.64
CA LEU A 20 15.26 -7.51 -5.09
C LEU A 20 14.93 -8.83 -5.79
N SER A 21 15.01 -9.95 -5.09
CA SER A 21 14.70 -11.26 -5.65
C SER A 21 13.20 -11.53 -5.53
N LEU A 22 12.59 -11.95 -6.63
CA LEU A 22 11.20 -12.40 -6.66
C LEU A 22 11.19 -13.90 -6.98
N SER A 23 10.48 -14.67 -6.18
CA SER A 23 10.21 -16.07 -6.50
C SER A 23 9.27 -16.20 -7.70
N LYS A 24 9.29 -17.36 -8.37
CA LYS A 24 8.37 -17.65 -9.48
C LYS A 24 6.91 -17.54 -9.06
N GLU A 25 6.59 -17.97 -7.84
CA GLU A 25 5.25 -17.83 -7.28
C GLU A 25 4.89 -16.36 -7.08
N GLU A 26 5.77 -15.52 -6.55
CA GLU A 26 5.49 -14.07 -6.42
C GLU A 26 5.26 -13.40 -7.77
N ILE A 27 6.04 -13.73 -8.80
CA ILE A 27 5.84 -13.20 -10.15
C ILE A 27 4.45 -13.59 -10.67
N LYS A 28 4.04 -14.85 -10.48
CA LYS A 28 2.70 -15.33 -10.83
C LYS A 28 1.61 -14.57 -10.06
N GLN A 29 1.80 -14.35 -8.76
CA GLN A 29 0.87 -13.62 -7.91
C GLN A 29 0.73 -12.15 -8.32
N VAL A 30 1.84 -11.48 -8.64
CA VAL A 30 1.85 -10.11 -9.17
C VAL A 30 1.13 -10.07 -10.52
N ALA A 31 1.43 -11.00 -11.43
CA ALA A 31 0.78 -11.06 -12.73
C ALA A 31 -0.75 -11.23 -12.62
N ILE A 32 -1.21 -12.11 -11.73
CA ILE A 32 -2.65 -12.28 -11.44
C ILE A 32 -3.24 -10.97 -10.92
N THR A 33 -2.57 -10.32 -9.96
CA THR A 33 -3.09 -9.07 -9.36
C THR A 33 -3.17 -7.95 -10.41
N VAL A 34 -2.13 -7.79 -11.24
CA VAL A 34 -2.09 -6.82 -12.35
C VAL A 34 -3.23 -7.07 -13.33
N PHE A 35 -3.40 -8.33 -13.77
CA PHE A 35 -4.44 -8.69 -14.73
C PHE A 35 -5.84 -8.40 -14.19
N MET A 36 -6.10 -8.75 -12.93
CA MET A 36 -7.40 -8.56 -12.29
C MET A 36 -7.72 -7.08 -12.09
N ILE A 37 -6.74 -6.28 -11.64
CA ILE A 37 -6.93 -4.83 -11.47
C ILE A 37 -7.10 -4.15 -12.83
N ALA A 38 -6.35 -4.56 -13.85
CA ALA A 38 -6.50 -4.04 -15.21
C ALA A 38 -7.91 -4.30 -15.75
N PHE A 39 -8.43 -5.51 -15.52
CA PHE A 39 -9.78 -5.89 -15.92
C PHE A 39 -10.84 -5.03 -15.23
N VAL A 40 -10.74 -4.87 -13.90
CA VAL A 40 -11.64 -4.03 -13.11
C VAL A 40 -11.62 -2.58 -13.58
N TRP A 41 -10.42 -2.05 -13.83
CA TRP A 41 -10.23 -0.66 -14.23
C TRP A 41 -10.79 -0.37 -15.62
N SER A 42 -10.50 -1.25 -16.59
CA SER A 42 -10.88 -1.01 -17.98
C SER A 42 -12.28 -1.52 -18.33
N PHE A 43 -13.10 -1.94 -17.35
CA PHE A 43 -14.32 -2.70 -17.60
C PHE A 43 -15.38 -1.91 -18.40
N ASP A 44 -15.58 -0.63 -18.08
CA ASP A 44 -16.55 0.24 -18.77
C ASP A 44 -15.95 0.92 -20.02
N ASP A 45 -14.67 0.69 -20.29
CA ASP A 45 -13.89 1.39 -21.31
C ASP A 45 -13.70 0.58 -22.62
N TRP A 46 -14.62 -0.36 -22.93
CA TRP A 46 -14.59 -1.20 -24.14
C TRP A 46 -15.32 -0.60 -25.34
N GLY A 47 -15.57 0.71 -25.32
CA GLY A 47 -16.31 1.47 -26.33
C GLY A 47 -17.66 1.92 -25.76
N GLY A 48 -17.91 3.23 -25.80
CA GLY A 48 -19.05 3.86 -25.13
C GLY A 48 -20.41 3.41 -25.68
N GLU A 49 -20.90 4.05 -26.74
CA GLU A 49 -22.21 3.69 -27.32
C GLU A 49 -22.16 2.36 -28.11
N LYS A 50 -20.98 1.98 -28.60
CA LYS A 50 -20.75 0.75 -29.36
C LYS A 50 -19.48 0.08 -28.90
N PHE A 51 -19.55 -1.24 -28.75
CA PHE A 51 -18.39 -2.07 -28.44
C PHE A 51 -17.30 -1.93 -29.50
N SER A 52 -16.06 -1.72 -29.04
CA SER A 52 -14.84 -1.63 -29.84
C SER A 52 -13.75 -2.46 -29.18
N LEU A 53 -13.46 -3.63 -29.78
CA LEU A 53 -12.44 -4.55 -29.27
C LEU A 53 -11.06 -3.89 -29.16
N PHE A 54 -10.66 -3.11 -30.16
CA PHE A 54 -9.35 -2.45 -30.16
C PHE A 54 -9.23 -1.38 -29.07
N THR A 55 -10.29 -0.62 -28.83
CA THR A 55 -10.32 0.38 -27.75
C THR A 55 -10.23 -0.31 -26.38
N GLY A 56 -11.02 -1.37 -26.17
CA GLY A 56 -10.98 -2.16 -24.94
C GLY A 56 -9.60 -2.77 -24.67
N LEU A 57 -8.97 -3.38 -25.67
CA LEU A 57 -7.63 -3.97 -25.54
C LEU A 57 -6.55 -2.92 -25.22
N PHE A 58 -6.62 -1.74 -25.84
CA PHE A 58 -5.69 -0.64 -25.56
C PHE A 58 -5.84 -0.13 -24.12
N ASN A 59 -7.08 0.07 -23.67
CA ASN A 59 -7.37 0.53 -22.31
C ASN A 59 -6.98 -0.53 -21.27
N PHE A 60 -7.24 -1.81 -21.54
CA PHE A 60 -6.82 -2.92 -20.71
C PHE A 60 -5.28 -2.99 -20.59
N ALA A 61 -4.55 -2.89 -21.71
CA ALA A 61 -3.09 -2.90 -21.70
C ALA A 61 -2.51 -1.71 -20.93
N SER A 62 -3.09 -0.52 -21.10
CA SER A 62 -2.69 0.69 -20.36
C SER A 62 -2.95 0.53 -18.86
N SER A 63 -4.11 -0.03 -18.50
CA SER A 63 -4.49 -0.30 -17.11
C SER A 63 -3.58 -1.33 -16.46
N ALA A 64 -3.19 -2.38 -17.19
CA ALA A 64 -2.22 -3.38 -16.73
C ALA A 64 -0.84 -2.76 -16.48
N LEU A 65 -0.38 -1.88 -17.36
CA LEU A 65 0.86 -1.13 -17.16
C LEU A 65 0.78 -0.26 -15.90
N PHE A 66 -0.32 0.47 -15.70
CA PHE A 66 -0.50 1.31 -14.52
C PHE A 66 -0.54 0.51 -13.23
N ALA A 67 -1.29 -0.59 -13.21
CA ALA A 67 -1.39 -1.48 -12.06
C ALA A 67 -0.04 -2.10 -11.72
N LEU A 68 0.74 -2.50 -12.73
CA LEU A 68 2.09 -3.01 -12.54
C LEU A 68 3.00 -1.95 -11.90
N ILE A 69 2.99 -0.71 -12.41
CA ILE A 69 3.78 0.38 -11.83
C ILE A 69 3.38 0.62 -10.36
N CYS A 70 2.09 0.69 -10.05
CA CYS A 70 1.60 0.93 -8.68
C CYS A 70 1.99 -0.20 -7.73
N ILE A 71 1.91 -1.47 -8.17
CA ILE A 71 2.34 -2.64 -7.37
C ILE A 71 3.85 -2.62 -7.15
N LEU A 72 4.65 -2.29 -8.18
CA LEU A 72 6.10 -2.21 -8.03
C LEU A 72 6.50 -1.12 -7.04
N PHE A 73 5.92 0.08 -7.13
CA PHE A 73 6.18 1.15 -6.16
C PHE A 73 5.76 0.76 -4.74
N ASN A 74 4.59 0.13 -4.59
CA ASN A 74 4.13 -0.42 -3.31
C ASN A 74 5.19 -1.38 -2.74
N GLN A 75 5.60 -2.38 -3.53
CA GLN A 75 6.55 -3.39 -3.10
C GLN A 75 7.94 -2.84 -2.81
N ILE A 76 8.45 -1.86 -3.57
CA ILE A 76 9.79 -1.28 -3.34
C ILE A 76 9.92 -0.75 -1.92
N GLY A 77 8.95 0.07 -1.46
CA GLY A 77 9.00 0.62 -0.11
C GLY A 77 8.90 -0.46 0.97
N GLN A 78 8.02 -1.42 0.75
CA GLN A 78 7.80 -2.52 1.70
C GLN A 78 9.00 -3.45 1.80
N ARG A 79 9.59 -3.83 0.67
CA ARG A 79 10.81 -4.67 0.60
C ARG A 79 11.98 -3.97 1.25
N PHE A 80 12.14 -2.67 1.00
CA PHE A 80 13.21 -1.87 1.58
C PHE A 80 13.16 -1.88 3.11
N VAL A 81 12.00 -1.58 3.69
CA VAL A 81 11.82 -1.53 5.14
C VAL A 81 11.81 -2.94 5.76
N SER A 82 11.30 -3.94 5.06
CA SER A 82 11.33 -5.35 5.52
C SER A 82 12.77 -5.82 5.68
N VAL A 83 13.61 -5.60 4.67
CA VAL A 83 15.03 -5.98 4.67
C VAL A 83 15.80 -5.20 5.74
N TYR A 84 15.49 -3.91 5.93
CA TYR A 84 16.10 -3.08 6.97
C TYR A 84 15.89 -3.69 8.36
N TYR A 85 14.71 -4.24 8.63
CA TYR A 85 14.40 -4.91 9.90
C TYR A 85 14.77 -6.41 9.93
N GLY A 86 15.45 -6.93 8.89
CA GLY A 86 15.88 -8.33 8.85
C GLY A 86 14.74 -9.31 8.58
N TYR A 87 13.80 -8.94 7.72
CA TYR A 87 12.75 -9.82 7.22
C TYR A 87 12.95 -10.17 5.75
N ASP A 88 12.44 -11.35 5.38
CA ASP A 88 12.29 -11.80 4.00
C ASP A 88 10.89 -11.41 3.49
N PRO A 89 10.81 -10.45 2.55
CA PRO A 89 9.53 -9.96 2.04
C PRO A 89 8.99 -10.88 0.94
N VAL A 90 7.82 -11.49 1.18
CA VAL A 90 7.10 -12.30 0.19
C VAL A 90 5.79 -11.63 -0.20
N TYR A 91 5.61 -11.32 -1.48
CA TYR A 91 4.33 -10.79 -1.96
C TYR A 91 3.23 -11.86 -1.97
N GLU A 92 2.10 -11.55 -1.34
CA GLU A 92 0.92 -12.40 -1.29
C GLU A 92 -0.32 -11.62 -1.77
N TYR A 93 -1.04 -12.15 -2.76
CA TYR A 93 -2.29 -11.53 -3.21
C TYR A 93 -3.44 -11.86 -2.27
N GLY A 94 -4.36 -10.91 -2.09
CA GLY A 94 -5.60 -11.14 -1.35
C GLY A 94 -6.68 -11.72 -2.27
N MET A 95 -6.80 -13.06 -2.33
CA MET A 95 -7.78 -13.72 -3.21
C MET A 95 -9.20 -13.22 -2.97
N MET A 96 -9.59 -13.08 -1.70
CA MET A 96 -10.91 -12.55 -1.33
C MET A 96 -11.13 -11.13 -1.87
N GLY A 97 -10.10 -10.29 -1.81
CA GLY A 97 -10.15 -8.93 -2.33
C GLY A 97 -10.30 -8.87 -3.84
N LEU A 98 -9.57 -9.72 -4.56
CA LEU A 98 -9.66 -9.81 -6.02
C LEU A 98 -11.02 -10.37 -6.49
N MET A 99 -11.56 -11.37 -5.78
CA MET A 99 -12.89 -11.90 -6.08
C MET A 99 -13.99 -10.88 -5.80
N LEU A 100 -13.90 -10.17 -4.66
CA LEU A 100 -14.84 -9.11 -4.31
C LEU A 100 -14.81 -7.98 -5.33
N ALA A 101 -13.62 -7.61 -5.82
CA ALA A 101 -13.44 -6.62 -6.89
C ALA A 101 -14.25 -6.99 -8.14
N ILE A 102 -14.10 -8.23 -8.62
CA ILE A 102 -14.86 -8.71 -9.78
C ILE A 102 -16.37 -8.63 -9.57
N VAL A 103 -16.86 -9.12 -8.43
CA VAL A 103 -18.30 -9.11 -8.11
C VAL A 103 -18.83 -7.68 -8.12
N ILE A 104 -18.11 -6.74 -7.51
CA ILE A 104 -18.47 -5.33 -7.47
C ILE A 104 -18.44 -4.71 -8.88
N THR A 105 -17.43 -5.02 -9.70
CA THR A 105 -17.34 -4.52 -11.08
C THR A 105 -18.55 -4.96 -11.90
N PHE A 106 -18.92 -6.24 -11.87
CA PHE A 106 -20.10 -6.71 -12.58
C PHE A 106 -21.40 -6.10 -12.03
N ALA A 107 -21.56 -6.04 -10.70
CA ALA A 107 -22.75 -5.49 -10.06
C ALA A 107 -22.95 -3.99 -10.36
N SER A 108 -21.86 -3.24 -10.46
CA SER A 108 -21.85 -1.81 -10.77
C SER A 108 -21.75 -1.48 -12.26
N ARG A 109 -21.67 -2.49 -13.14
CA ARG A 109 -21.38 -2.33 -14.57
C ARG A 109 -20.09 -1.54 -14.84
N GLY A 110 -19.09 -1.69 -13.98
CA GLY A 110 -17.80 -1.00 -14.08
C GLY A 110 -17.76 0.41 -13.50
N LEU A 111 -18.89 0.96 -13.03
CA LEU A 111 -18.93 2.32 -12.48
C LEU A 111 -18.19 2.43 -11.13
N LEU A 112 -18.20 1.37 -10.32
CA LEU A 112 -17.49 1.35 -9.05
C LEU A 112 -16.16 0.62 -9.19
N ILE A 113 -15.06 1.37 -9.15
CA ILE A 113 -13.70 0.82 -9.12
C ILE A 113 -13.36 0.47 -7.66
N PHE A 114 -13.15 -0.81 -7.39
CA PHE A 114 -12.70 -1.32 -6.10
C PHE A 114 -11.76 -2.50 -6.31
N PHE A 115 -10.63 -2.52 -5.62
CA PHE A 115 -9.71 -3.66 -5.60
C PHE A 115 -8.88 -3.64 -4.34
N LEU A 116 -8.46 -4.80 -3.84
CA LEU A 116 -7.46 -4.88 -2.76
C LEU A 116 -6.13 -5.34 -3.35
N PRO A 117 -5.06 -4.54 -3.26
CA PRO A 117 -3.80 -4.85 -3.93
C PRO A 117 -3.00 -5.98 -3.28
N GLY A 118 -3.45 -6.52 -2.14
CA GLY A 118 -2.67 -7.47 -1.35
C GLY A 118 -1.51 -6.79 -0.63
N GLY A 119 -0.47 -7.55 -0.31
CA GLY A 119 0.66 -7.00 0.45
C GLY A 119 1.84 -7.93 0.61
N ILE A 120 2.87 -7.44 1.29
CA ILE A 120 4.03 -8.25 1.68
C ILE A 120 3.76 -8.93 3.01
N ASN A 121 3.87 -10.25 2.99
CA ASN A 121 4.01 -11.07 4.18
C ASN A 121 5.50 -11.13 4.57
N VAL A 122 5.81 -10.84 5.82
CA VAL A 122 7.19 -10.79 6.31
C VAL A 122 7.55 -12.12 6.96
N ARG A 123 8.61 -12.76 6.48
CA ARG A 123 9.15 -13.98 7.09
C ARG A 123 10.43 -13.65 7.85
N HIS A 124 10.63 -14.35 8.96
CA HIS A 124 11.77 -14.09 9.84
C HIS A 124 13.09 -14.60 9.23
N LEU A 125 14.09 -13.72 9.06
CA LEU A 125 15.47 -14.12 8.71
C LEU A 125 16.32 -14.27 9.97
N THR A 126 16.43 -15.51 10.46
CA THR A 126 17.15 -15.86 11.69
C THR A 126 18.58 -15.33 11.76
N ALA A 127 19.32 -15.36 10.65
CA ALA A 127 20.69 -14.87 10.59
C ALA A 127 20.79 -13.33 10.68
N SER A 128 19.83 -12.61 10.13
CA SER A 128 19.86 -11.14 10.07
C SER A 128 19.38 -10.47 11.36
N ARG A 129 18.63 -11.20 12.20
CA ARG A 129 18.06 -10.68 13.45
C ARG A 129 18.79 -11.16 14.72
N LEU A 130 19.96 -11.76 14.58
CA LEU A 130 20.76 -12.19 15.72
C LEU A 130 21.21 -10.97 16.54
N GLY A 131 20.74 -10.88 17.79
CA GLY A 131 21.03 -9.76 18.71
C GLY A 131 20.06 -8.57 18.62
N GLU A 132 18.99 -8.68 17.82
CA GLU A 132 17.93 -7.67 17.77
C GLU A 132 16.98 -7.75 18.98
N PHE A 133 16.35 -6.62 19.32
CA PHE A 133 15.34 -6.57 20.37
C PHE A 133 14.10 -7.37 19.93
N ARG A 134 13.91 -8.54 20.55
CA ARG A 134 12.95 -9.61 20.22
C ARG A 134 13.35 -10.43 18.98
N TYR A 135 13.43 -11.74 19.18
CA TYR A 135 13.82 -12.71 18.15
C TYR A 135 12.73 -12.96 17.10
N TYR A 136 11.47 -12.62 17.39
CA TYR A 136 10.33 -12.86 16.49
C TYR A 136 9.93 -11.60 15.72
N THR A 137 9.01 -11.76 14.78
CA THR A 137 8.35 -10.63 14.09
C THR A 137 7.77 -9.66 15.12
N ASN A 138 8.16 -8.40 15.01
CA ASN A 138 7.65 -7.33 15.85
C ASN A 138 6.52 -6.63 15.09
N ASP A 139 5.34 -6.58 15.70
CA ASP A 139 4.16 -6.01 15.04
C ASP A 139 4.33 -4.53 14.70
N TRP A 140 5.17 -3.79 15.44
CA TRP A 140 5.49 -2.39 15.11
C TRP A 140 6.30 -2.26 13.83
N GLU A 141 7.25 -3.18 13.61
CA GLU A 141 8.03 -3.22 12.39
C GLU A 141 7.15 -3.65 11.22
N TRP A 142 6.22 -4.57 11.46
CA TRP A 142 5.25 -5.00 10.47
C TRP A 142 4.30 -3.88 10.05
N ALA A 143 3.84 -3.07 11.01
CA ALA A 143 3.04 -1.88 10.74
C ALA A 143 3.81 -0.85 9.90
N LYS A 144 5.11 -0.63 10.17
CA LYS A 144 5.95 0.25 9.34
C LYS A 144 6.11 -0.28 7.92
N VAL A 145 6.35 -1.58 7.75
CA VAL A 145 6.33 -2.22 6.42
C VAL A 145 4.98 -1.98 5.74
N GLY A 146 3.88 -2.19 6.45
CA GLY A 146 2.53 -1.92 5.95
C GLY A 146 2.33 -0.48 5.46
N PHE A 147 2.79 0.51 6.22
CA PHE A 147 2.71 1.94 5.87
C PHE A 147 3.48 2.29 4.60
N MET A 148 4.63 1.66 4.36
CA MET A 148 5.47 2.00 3.20
C MET A 148 4.79 1.75 1.86
N GLY A 149 3.84 0.82 1.79
CA GLY A 149 3.10 0.54 0.55
C GLY A 149 2.24 1.72 0.09
N PRO A 150 1.25 2.16 0.91
CA PRO A 150 0.49 3.39 0.67
C PRO A 150 1.37 4.62 0.52
N PHE A 151 2.43 4.75 1.33
CA PHE A 151 3.35 5.88 1.26
C PHE A 151 4.04 5.97 -0.12
N MET A 152 4.57 4.87 -0.65
CA MET A 152 5.25 4.87 -1.94
C MET A 152 4.30 5.17 -3.11
N ASN A 153 3.03 4.77 -3.01
CA ASN A 153 2.02 5.17 -3.98
C ASN A 153 1.69 6.67 -3.88
N MET A 154 1.60 7.23 -2.68
CA MET A 154 1.49 8.69 -2.53
C MET A 154 2.71 9.42 -3.12
N VAL A 155 3.92 8.90 -2.90
CA VAL A 155 5.15 9.44 -3.51
C VAL A 155 5.09 9.39 -5.03
N LEU A 156 4.60 8.29 -5.62
CA LEU A 156 4.40 8.16 -7.06
C LEU A 156 3.40 9.22 -7.57
N ALA A 157 2.23 9.35 -6.94
CA ALA A 157 1.24 10.36 -7.32
C ALA A 157 1.80 11.80 -7.23
N ILE A 158 2.57 12.09 -6.19
CA ILE A 158 3.24 13.39 -5.99
C ILE A 158 4.31 13.64 -7.07
N ALA A 159 5.13 12.64 -7.39
CA ALA A 159 6.17 12.77 -8.40
C ALA A 159 5.60 13.02 -9.80
N LEU A 160 4.41 12.49 -10.08
CA LEU A 160 3.69 12.65 -11.33
C LEU A 160 2.90 13.97 -11.42
N SER A 161 2.64 14.64 -10.30
CA SER A 161 1.77 15.82 -10.26
C SER A 161 2.19 17.01 -11.14
N PRO A 162 3.50 17.26 -11.42
CA PRO A 162 3.90 18.29 -12.39
C PRO A 162 3.43 18.00 -13.82
N PHE A 163 3.18 16.72 -14.15
CA PHE A 163 2.82 16.25 -15.48
C PHE A 163 1.34 15.86 -15.59
N LYS A 164 0.50 16.25 -14.62
CA LYS A 164 -0.93 15.91 -14.52
C LYS A 164 -1.79 16.35 -15.71
N SER A 165 -1.28 17.25 -16.57
CA SER A 165 -1.96 17.66 -17.81
C SER A 165 -2.03 16.53 -18.84
N ASN A 166 -1.12 15.55 -18.79
CA ASN A 166 -1.19 14.38 -19.65
C ASN A 166 -2.25 13.39 -19.13
N PRO A 167 -3.24 12.98 -19.96
CA PRO A 167 -4.29 12.05 -19.54
C PRO A 167 -3.78 10.73 -18.96
N PHE A 168 -2.73 10.12 -19.56
CA PHE A 168 -2.14 8.88 -19.06
C PHE A 168 -1.51 9.06 -17.69
N VAL A 169 -0.85 10.19 -17.47
CA VAL A 169 -0.25 10.52 -16.17
C VAL A 169 -1.33 10.75 -15.13
N SER A 170 -2.38 11.48 -15.48
CA SER A 170 -3.51 11.73 -14.57
C SER A 170 -4.21 10.43 -14.15
N GLN A 171 -4.39 9.49 -15.09
CA GLN A 171 -4.94 8.16 -14.80
C GLN A 171 -4.03 7.34 -13.89
N LEU A 172 -2.71 7.32 -14.15
CA LEU A 172 -1.74 6.64 -13.29
C LEU A 172 -1.69 7.27 -11.89
N MET A 173 -1.74 8.59 -11.78
CA MET A 173 -1.84 9.29 -10.50
C MET A 173 -3.10 8.85 -9.74
N PHE A 174 -4.25 8.84 -10.42
CA PHE A 174 -5.51 8.46 -9.81
C PHE A 174 -5.49 7.00 -9.35
N MET A 175 -4.98 6.08 -10.18
CA MET A 175 -4.83 4.68 -9.80
C MET A 175 -3.89 4.53 -8.59
N SER A 176 -2.77 5.24 -8.58
CA SER A 176 -1.83 5.20 -7.45
C SER A 176 -2.47 5.69 -6.15
N ILE A 177 -3.30 6.73 -6.21
CA ILE A 177 -4.10 7.20 -5.07
C ILE A 177 -5.06 6.10 -4.60
N LEU A 178 -5.79 5.45 -5.51
CA LEU A 178 -6.68 4.35 -5.15
C LEU A 178 -5.92 3.16 -4.55
N PHE A 179 -4.73 2.83 -5.06
CA PHE A 179 -3.88 1.79 -4.48
C PHE A 179 -3.54 2.09 -3.01
N ALA A 180 -3.19 3.33 -2.70
CA ALA A 180 -2.91 3.74 -1.32
C ALA A 180 -4.17 3.71 -0.43
N ILE A 181 -5.32 4.16 -0.94
CA ILE A 181 -6.60 4.13 -0.21
C ILE A 181 -7.07 2.70 0.02
N PHE A 182 -6.95 1.81 -0.95
CA PHE A 182 -7.41 0.43 -0.78
C PHE A 182 -6.43 -0.43 0.01
N ALA A 183 -5.12 -0.14 -0.03
CA ALA A 183 -4.14 -0.83 0.79
C ALA A 183 -4.34 -0.61 2.29
N ILE A 184 -4.92 0.53 2.73
CA ILE A 184 -5.15 0.82 4.16
C ILE A 184 -6.42 0.15 4.72
N ILE A 185 -7.27 -0.44 3.89
CA ILE A 185 -8.51 -1.09 4.36
C ILE A 185 -8.16 -2.32 5.21
N PRO A 186 -8.64 -2.43 6.46
CA PRO A 186 -8.29 -3.51 7.37
C PRO A 186 -9.06 -4.80 7.08
N LEU A 187 -8.74 -5.43 5.95
CA LEU A 187 -9.27 -6.73 5.54
C LEU A 187 -8.18 -7.82 5.55
N PRO A 188 -8.54 -9.10 5.73
CA PRO A 188 -7.58 -10.19 5.68
C PRO A 188 -6.80 -10.21 4.36
N GLN A 189 -5.52 -10.58 4.43
CA GLN A 189 -4.59 -10.60 3.28
C GLN A 189 -4.37 -9.23 2.63
N ASN A 190 -4.71 -8.14 3.33
CA ASN A 190 -4.41 -6.77 2.93
C ASN A 190 -3.57 -6.05 4.00
N LEU A 191 -2.82 -5.04 3.58
CA LEU A 191 -1.85 -4.34 4.45
C LEU A 191 -2.50 -3.58 5.60
N GLY A 192 -3.71 -3.08 5.38
CA GLY A 192 -4.48 -2.32 6.37
C GLY A 192 -4.71 -3.08 7.66
N LEU A 193 -4.80 -4.41 7.62
CA LEU A 193 -5.01 -5.23 8.82
C LEU A 193 -3.79 -5.16 9.76
N TYR A 194 -2.58 -5.25 9.21
CA TYR A 194 -1.32 -5.17 9.96
C TYR A 194 -1.00 -3.75 10.45
N LEU A 195 -1.62 -2.73 9.87
CA LEU A 195 -1.58 -1.37 10.39
C LEU A 195 -2.59 -1.18 11.53
N PHE A 196 -3.83 -1.62 11.32
CA PHE A 196 -4.95 -1.35 12.20
C PHE A 196 -4.85 -2.12 13.53
N TYR A 197 -4.59 -3.44 13.46
CA TYR A 197 -4.69 -4.31 14.63
C TYR A 197 -3.58 -4.05 15.66
N PRO A 198 -2.29 -3.97 15.28
CA PRO A 198 -1.23 -3.72 16.26
C PRO A 198 -1.21 -2.29 16.78
N HIS A 199 -1.45 -1.31 15.89
CA HIS A 199 -1.24 0.10 16.20
C HIS A 199 -2.28 0.99 15.52
N VAL A 200 -3.50 0.96 16.06
CA VAL A 200 -4.65 1.74 15.55
C VAL A 200 -4.34 3.25 15.38
N HIS A 201 -3.50 3.82 16.25
CA HIS A 201 -3.07 5.22 16.15
C HIS A 201 -2.22 5.48 14.91
N PHE A 202 -1.32 4.54 14.58
CA PHE A 202 -0.50 4.63 13.38
C PHE A 202 -1.31 4.35 12.11
N TRP A 203 -2.33 3.49 12.19
CA TRP A 203 -3.32 3.36 11.12
C TRP A 203 -4.08 4.68 10.90
N THR A 204 -4.54 5.36 11.96
CA THR A 204 -5.21 6.67 11.80
C THR A 204 -4.30 7.74 11.22
N PHE A 205 -3.02 7.75 11.59
CA PHE A 205 -2.01 8.59 10.94
C PHE A 205 -1.95 8.28 9.43
N THR A 206 -1.89 7.01 9.06
CA THR A 206 -1.78 6.57 7.65
C THR A 206 -3.00 6.97 6.83
N VAL A 207 -4.21 6.75 7.37
CA VAL A 207 -5.48 7.15 6.73
C VAL A 207 -5.50 8.66 6.50
N ALA A 208 -5.17 9.44 7.53
CA ALA A 208 -5.18 10.89 7.47
C ALA A 208 -4.10 11.45 6.54
N PHE A 209 -2.92 10.83 6.53
CA PHE A 209 -1.84 11.13 5.58
C PHE A 209 -2.30 10.91 4.14
N VAL A 210 -2.83 9.73 3.82
CA VAL A 210 -3.31 9.39 2.48
C VAL A 210 -4.45 10.32 2.06
N ALA A 211 -5.43 10.57 2.93
CA ALA A 211 -6.55 11.46 2.64
C ALA A 211 -6.10 12.92 2.44
N GLY A 212 -5.22 13.43 3.30
CA GLY A 212 -4.67 14.78 3.18
C GLY A 212 -3.84 15.00 1.93
N THR A 213 -2.98 14.04 1.57
CA THR A 213 -2.21 14.09 0.32
C THR A 213 -3.12 13.96 -0.89
N ALA A 214 -4.06 13.01 -0.91
CA ALA A 214 -4.98 12.82 -2.03
C ALA A 214 -5.84 14.07 -2.31
N ALA A 215 -6.29 14.76 -1.25
CA ALA A 215 -7.06 16.00 -1.38
C ALA A 215 -6.25 17.17 -1.95
N THR A 216 -4.92 17.18 -1.75
CA THR A 216 -4.06 18.33 -2.08
C THR A 216 -3.25 18.16 -3.36
N VAL A 217 -2.92 16.92 -3.75
CA VAL A 217 -1.94 16.61 -4.80
C VAL A 217 -2.30 17.16 -6.19
N TYR A 218 -3.58 17.34 -6.48
CA TYR A 218 -4.03 17.92 -7.76
C TYR A 218 -3.96 19.44 -7.80
N PHE A 219 -3.87 20.13 -6.65
CA PHE A 219 -4.00 21.58 -6.58
C PHE A 219 -2.71 22.28 -6.14
N LEU A 220 -1.90 21.62 -5.32
CA LEU A 220 -0.72 22.23 -4.72
C LEU A 220 0.59 21.66 -5.29
N PRO A 221 1.71 22.38 -5.14
CA PRO A 221 3.02 21.85 -5.52
C PRO A 221 3.34 20.52 -4.82
N PRO A 222 4.19 19.65 -5.42
CA PRO A 222 4.49 18.32 -4.90
C PRO A 222 4.92 18.31 -3.43
N VAL A 223 5.88 19.16 -3.08
CA VAL A 223 6.46 19.25 -1.73
C VAL A 223 5.43 19.73 -0.71
N VAL A 224 4.58 20.69 -1.08
CA VAL A 224 3.53 21.23 -0.19
C VAL A 224 2.47 20.16 0.09
N SER A 225 2.06 19.40 -0.91
CA SER A 225 1.08 18.31 -0.76
C SER A 225 1.59 17.20 0.17
N LEU A 226 2.89 16.88 0.10
CA LEU A 226 3.52 15.92 1.00
C LEU A 226 3.53 16.44 2.45
N ILE A 227 3.99 17.67 2.66
CA ILE A 227 4.07 18.29 3.99
C ILE A 227 2.68 18.37 4.62
N LEU A 228 1.67 18.83 3.87
CA LEU A 228 0.30 18.91 4.37
C LEU A 228 -0.26 17.53 4.72
N GLY A 229 0.01 16.49 3.91
CA GLY A 229 -0.34 15.12 4.27
C GLY A 229 0.25 14.69 5.61
N PHE A 230 1.53 14.95 5.84
CA PHE A 230 2.18 14.67 7.13
C PHE A 230 1.59 15.47 8.29
N VAL A 231 1.30 16.76 8.08
CA VAL A 231 0.69 17.63 9.10
C VAL A 231 -0.70 17.14 9.47
N VAL A 232 -1.54 16.79 8.49
CA VAL A 232 -2.89 16.24 8.71
C VAL A 232 -2.79 14.89 9.44
N GLY A 233 -1.87 14.03 9.03
CA GLY A 233 -1.58 12.76 9.72
C GLY A 233 -1.19 12.97 11.19
N ALA A 234 -0.24 13.87 11.45
CA ALA A 234 0.26 14.18 12.79
C ALA A 234 -0.81 14.83 13.69
N TYR A 235 -1.66 15.67 13.12
CA TYR A 235 -2.81 16.25 13.81
C TYR A 235 -3.82 15.15 14.21
N MET A 236 -4.17 14.27 13.28
CA MET A 236 -5.18 13.23 13.51
C MET A 236 -4.74 12.17 14.52
N ILE A 237 -3.45 11.80 14.52
CA ILE A 237 -2.94 10.88 15.54
C ILE A 237 -2.98 11.51 16.94
N ASN A 238 -2.62 12.79 17.06
CA ASN A 238 -2.70 13.53 18.33
C ASN A 238 -4.16 13.64 18.82
N TRP A 239 -5.08 14.01 17.93
CA TRP A 239 -6.51 14.03 18.24
C TRP A 239 -7.03 12.67 18.74
N HIS A 240 -6.61 11.58 18.09
CA HIS A 240 -7.01 10.23 18.47
C HIS A 240 -6.47 9.83 19.85
N PHE A 241 -5.20 10.17 20.17
CA PHE A 241 -4.65 9.96 21.52
C PHE A 241 -5.45 10.73 22.57
N ASN A 242 -5.64 12.04 22.39
CA ASN A 242 -6.32 12.88 23.37
C ASN A 242 -7.77 12.45 23.61
N LYS A 243 -8.49 11.97 22.59
CA LYS A 243 -9.87 11.48 22.75
C LYS A 243 -9.91 10.21 23.60
N LYS A 244 -8.95 9.30 23.43
CA LYS A 244 -8.89 8.05 24.19
C LYS A 244 -8.56 8.33 25.66
N ASP A 245 -7.60 9.21 25.91
CA ASP A 245 -7.21 9.62 27.25
C ASP A 245 -8.33 10.40 27.94
N ALA A 246 -9.06 11.24 27.21
CA ALA A 246 -10.23 11.94 27.74
C ALA A 246 -11.37 10.98 28.15
N VAL A 247 -11.55 9.86 27.44
CA VAL A 247 -12.53 8.81 27.82
C VAL A 247 -12.06 8.05 29.06
N LEU A 248 -10.77 7.69 29.14
CA LEU A 248 -10.21 6.96 30.29
C LEU A 248 -10.10 7.84 31.55
N ALA A 249 -9.97 9.15 31.39
CA ALA A 249 -9.93 10.11 32.49
C ALA A 249 -11.31 10.44 33.08
N GLN A 250 -12.41 9.95 32.48
CA GLN A 250 -13.74 10.13 33.06
C GLN A 250 -13.89 9.26 34.33
N PRO A 251 -14.51 9.76 35.41
CA PRO A 251 -14.77 8.96 36.59
C PRO A 251 -15.63 7.73 36.25
N TRP A 252 -15.34 6.57 36.84
CA TRP A 252 -16.07 5.31 36.59
C TRP A 252 -17.60 5.44 36.63
N HIS A 253 -18.13 6.35 37.45
CA HIS A 253 -19.56 6.61 37.58
C HIS A 253 -20.21 7.27 36.34
N SER A 254 -19.45 7.93 35.46
CA SER A 254 -19.98 8.53 34.22
C SER A 254 -19.88 7.62 33.01
N MET A 255 -19.16 6.49 33.09
CA MET A 255 -19.06 5.52 31.99
C MET A 255 -20.20 4.48 31.96
N MET A 256 -21.01 4.37 33.02
CA MET A 256 -22.10 3.39 33.17
C MET A 256 -23.50 3.99 32.93
N LYS A 257 -23.61 5.14 32.27
CA LYS A 257 -24.89 5.75 31.88
C LYS A 257 -25.19 5.51 30.41
#